data_AF-X1MY95-F1
#
_entry.id   AF-X1MY95-F1
#
_cell.length_a   1.000
_cell.length_b   1.000
_cell.length_c   1.000
_cell.angle_alpha   90.00
_cell.angle_beta   90.00
_cell.angle_gamma   90.00
#
_symmetry.space_group_name_H-M   'P 1'
#
loop_
_entity.id
_entity.type
_entity.pdbx_description
1 polymer ?
#
loop_
_entity_poly.entity_id
_entity_poly.type
_entity_poly.pdbx_seq_one_letter_code
_entity_poly.pdbx_strand_id
1 'polypeptide(L)'
;PRVKEKIVDQTIKIPGYGDNIELRIYESDKELESPYNNPFASAGLLIKTTGAILDNQLFKYQSESAGCFFFGELSWPNLAERLREGESLLDLNRVGIEWRQEVCQVLKSTIEQILEPFIEEKKKQIEVNLFAVDSNSKKVYEK
;
A
#
# COMPACT_ATOMS: atom_id res chain seq x y z
N PRO A 1 -0.66 11.79 -10.27
CA PRO A 1 -0.25 12.38 -8.97
C PRO A 1 1.05 13.16 -9.15
N ARG A 2 1.24 14.32 -8.50
CA ARG A 2 2.59 14.89 -8.41
C ARG A 2 3.33 14.06 -7.36
N VAL A 3 4.30 13.27 -7.81
CA VAL A 3 5.08 12.38 -6.94
C VAL A 3 5.97 13.25 -6.07
N LYS A 4 5.84 13.16 -4.75
CA LYS A 4 6.64 13.96 -3.84
C LYS A 4 8.01 13.33 -3.65
N GLU A 5 8.03 12.02 -3.38
CA GLU A 5 9.26 11.29 -3.09
C GLU A 5 9.07 9.77 -3.22
N LYS A 6 10.13 9.07 -3.63
CA LYS A 6 10.23 7.61 -3.55
C LYS A 6 10.80 7.26 -2.18
N ILE A 7 9.99 6.66 -1.31
CA ILE A 7 10.35 6.41 0.09
C ILE A 7 10.88 4.99 0.32
N VAL A 8 10.53 4.05 -0.57
CA VAL A 8 11.01 2.66 -0.53
C VAL A 8 11.33 2.22 -1.96
N ASP A 9 12.51 1.62 -2.13
CA ASP A 9 12.93 0.93 -3.36
C ASP A 9 13.92 -0.16 -2.97
N GLN A 10 13.41 -1.37 -2.77
CA GLN A 10 14.21 -2.50 -2.29
C GLN A 10 13.65 -3.84 -2.76
N THR A 11 14.52 -4.85 -2.74
CA THR A 11 14.10 -6.24 -2.84
C THR A 11 14.00 -6.84 -1.44
N ILE A 12 12.84 -7.37 -1.09
CA ILE A 12 12.62 -8.12 0.15
C ILE A 12 12.45 -9.60 -0.18
N LYS A 13 12.77 -10.46 0.79
CA LYS A 13 12.48 -11.89 0.72
C LYS A 13 11.27 -12.20 1.57
N ILE A 14 10.37 -13.06 1.09
CA ILE A 14 9.30 -13.59 1.93
C ILE A 14 9.92 -14.57 2.95
N PRO A 15 9.86 -14.28 4.26
CA PRO A 15 10.40 -15.16 5.30
C PRO A 15 9.82 -16.57 5.19
N GLY A 16 10.68 -17.60 5.16
CA GLY A 16 10.27 -19.00 5.09
C GLY A 16 9.94 -19.53 3.69
N TYR A 17 9.75 -18.67 2.69
CA TYR A 17 9.34 -19.09 1.33
C TYR A 17 10.42 -18.86 0.26
N GLY A 18 11.37 -17.96 0.49
CA GLY A 18 12.53 -17.75 -0.39
C GLY A 18 12.26 -16.88 -1.62
N ASP A 19 11.00 -16.55 -1.88
CA ASP A 19 10.57 -15.65 -2.95
C ASP A 19 11.14 -14.25 -2.79
N ASN A 20 11.55 -13.65 -3.90
CA ASN A 20 11.99 -12.25 -3.94
C ASN A 20 10.84 -11.37 -4.40
N ILE A 21 10.68 -10.24 -3.72
CA ILE A 21 9.67 -9.24 -3.98
C ILE A 21 10.36 -7.91 -4.21
N GLU A 22 10.14 -7.29 -5.36
CA GLU A 22 10.58 -5.93 -5.62
C GLU A 22 9.49 -4.97 -5.13
N LEU A 23 9.82 -4.13 -4.16
CA LEU A 23 8.89 -3.22 -3.52
C LEU A 23 9.31 -1.78 -3.81
N ARG A 24 8.39 -1.02 -4.40
CA ARG A 24 8.54 0.43 -4.62
C ARG A 24 7.34 1.15 -4.05
N ILE A 25 7.59 2.12 -3.17
CA ILE A 25 6.55 2.92 -2.53
C ILE A 25 6.90 4.40 -2.67
N TYR A 26 5.87 5.16 -3.01
CA TYR A 26 5.92 6.60 -3.20
C TYR A 26 4.94 7.28 -2.26
N GLU A 27 5.28 8.50 -1.86
CA GLU A 27 4.39 9.39 -1.14
C GLU A 27 3.85 10.48 -2.08
N SER A 28 2.54 10.67 -2.03
CA SER A 28 1.81 11.72 -2.72
C SER A 28 1.80 13.01 -1.90
N ASP A 29 1.76 14.16 -2.59
CA ASP A 29 1.59 15.47 -1.95
C ASP A 29 0.17 15.73 -1.47
N LYS A 30 -0.79 14.93 -1.95
CA LYS A 30 -2.22 14.99 -1.61
C LYS A 30 -2.77 13.62 -1.30
N GLU A 31 -3.89 13.60 -0.58
CA GLU A 31 -4.69 12.41 -0.37
C GLU A 31 -5.22 11.89 -1.72
N LEU A 32 -5.15 10.57 -1.90
CA LEU A 32 -5.56 9.84 -3.09
C LEU A 32 -6.83 9.03 -2.78
N GLU A 33 -7.51 8.56 -3.83
CA GLU A 33 -8.66 7.68 -3.65
C GLU A 33 -8.22 6.33 -3.06
N SER A 34 -8.87 5.90 -1.97
CA SER A 34 -8.63 4.61 -1.32
C SER A 34 -9.05 3.45 -2.23
N PRO A 35 -8.31 2.30 -2.22
CA PRO A 35 -8.69 1.08 -2.92
C PRO A 35 -9.86 0.33 -2.30
N TYR A 36 -10.37 0.75 -1.13
CA TYR A 36 -11.52 0.10 -0.49
C TYR A 36 -12.75 0.18 -1.40
N ASN A 37 -13.14 -0.95 -2.00
CA ASN A 37 -14.22 -1.09 -2.99
C ASN A 37 -14.06 -0.20 -4.25
N ASN A 38 -12.83 0.25 -4.58
CA ASN A 38 -12.55 1.05 -5.77
C ASN A 38 -11.38 0.44 -6.57
N PRO A 39 -11.64 -0.31 -7.66
CA PRO A 39 -10.59 -0.94 -8.45
C PRO A 39 -9.74 0.06 -9.26
N PHE A 40 -10.20 1.31 -9.41
CA PHE A 40 -9.50 2.38 -10.12
C PHE A 40 -8.80 3.37 -9.17
N ALA A 41 -8.75 3.03 -7.89
CA ALA A 41 -8.12 3.85 -6.86
C ALA A 41 -6.67 4.17 -7.19
N SER A 42 -6.30 5.43 -6.94
CA SER A 42 -4.94 5.92 -7.14
C SER A 42 -4.01 5.64 -5.96
N ALA A 43 -4.54 5.36 -4.77
CA ALA A 43 -3.76 4.89 -3.63
C ALA A 43 -3.56 3.37 -3.68
N GLY A 44 -2.56 2.91 -2.93
CA GLY A 44 -2.29 1.48 -2.76
C GLY A 44 -1.15 0.92 -3.59
N LEU A 45 -0.80 -0.31 -3.27
CA LEU A 45 0.27 -1.05 -3.88
C LEU A 45 -0.33 -1.98 -4.92
N LEU A 46 0.05 -1.75 -6.18
CA LEU A 46 -0.28 -2.65 -7.28
C LEU A 46 0.53 -3.93 -7.11
N ILE A 47 -0.17 -5.04 -6.90
CA ILE A 47 0.43 -6.36 -6.75
C ILE A 47 0.57 -6.98 -8.13
N LYS A 48 1.81 -7.21 -8.55
CA LYS A 48 2.17 -7.61 -9.90
C LYS A 48 2.83 -8.97 -9.90
N THR A 49 2.58 -9.73 -10.95
CA THR A 49 3.36 -10.90 -11.33
C THR A 49 3.95 -10.68 -12.72
N THR A 50 4.64 -11.68 -13.27
CA THR A 50 5.17 -11.64 -14.63
C THR A 50 4.02 -11.43 -15.64
N GLY A 51 3.86 -10.20 -16.12
CA GLY A 51 2.92 -9.83 -17.19
C GLY A 51 1.51 -9.43 -16.74
N ALA A 52 1.20 -9.38 -15.44
CA ALA A 52 -0.14 -8.99 -14.97
C ALA A 52 -0.12 -8.23 -13.64
N ILE A 53 -1.06 -7.30 -13.50
CA ILE A 53 -1.46 -6.71 -12.21
C ILE A 53 -2.63 -7.55 -11.71
N LEU A 54 -2.52 -8.07 -10.49
CA LEU A 54 -3.49 -8.98 -9.92
C LEU A 54 -4.35 -8.31 -8.85
N ASP A 55 -3.83 -7.30 -8.15
CA ASP A 55 -4.52 -6.71 -7.01
C ASP A 55 -4.05 -5.26 -6.76
N ASN A 56 -4.81 -4.49 -5.98
CA ASN A 56 -4.43 -3.18 -5.45
C ASN A 56 -4.79 -3.08 -3.97
N GLN A 57 -3.78 -2.98 -3.11
CA GLN A 57 -3.97 -3.11 -1.65
C GLN A 57 -3.22 -2.03 -0.86
N LEU A 58 -3.86 -1.49 0.19
CA LEU A 58 -3.20 -0.82 1.33
C LEU A 58 -3.25 -1.67 2.62
N PHE A 59 -3.70 -2.92 2.51
CA PHE A 59 -3.86 -3.84 3.64
C PHE A 59 -4.66 -3.22 4.80
N LYS A 60 -4.17 -3.28 6.05
CA LYS A 60 -4.87 -2.66 7.20
C LYS A 60 -5.05 -1.13 7.10
N TYR A 61 -4.30 -0.46 6.23
CA TYR A 61 -4.34 1.01 6.11
C TYR A 61 -5.38 1.52 5.09
N GLN A 62 -6.17 0.63 4.45
CA GLN A 62 -7.16 1.04 3.45
C GLN A 62 -8.23 2.01 3.96
N SER A 63 -8.55 1.92 5.25
CA SER A 63 -9.52 2.81 5.92
C SER A 63 -8.87 4.02 6.57
N GLU A 64 -7.54 4.17 6.49
CA GLU A 64 -6.83 5.29 7.09
C GLU A 64 -6.55 6.39 6.06
N SER A 65 -6.94 7.63 6.38
CA SER A 65 -6.65 8.80 5.54
C SER A 65 -5.14 8.95 5.27
N ALA A 66 -4.29 8.69 6.28
CA ALA A 66 -2.84 8.70 6.10
C ALA A 66 -2.35 7.64 5.09
N GLY A 67 -2.97 6.45 5.06
CA GLY A 67 -2.67 5.41 4.08
C GLY A 67 -2.94 5.85 2.65
N CYS A 68 -3.93 6.71 2.45
CA CYS A 68 -4.32 7.23 1.15
C CYS A 68 -3.31 8.24 0.57
N PHE A 69 -2.19 8.51 1.23
CA PHE A 69 -1.08 9.27 0.63
C PHE A 69 -0.04 8.36 -0.04
N PHE A 70 -0.14 7.05 0.12
CA PHE A 70 0.86 6.11 -0.36
C PHE A 70 0.36 5.30 -1.55
N PHE A 71 1.25 5.12 -2.53
CA PHE A 71 0.99 4.32 -3.70
C PHE A 71 2.28 3.70 -4.22
N GLY A 72 2.17 2.66 -5.03
CA GLY A 72 3.35 2.00 -5.58
C GLY A 72 3.08 0.65 -6.17
N GLU A 73 4.10 -0.20 -6.13
CA GLU A 73 4.04 -1.53 -6.71
C GLU A 73 4.82 -2.55 -5.87
N LEU A 74 4.30 -3.76 -5.90
CA LEU A 74 4.91 -4.96 -5.38
C LEU A 74 5.01 -5.95 -6.54
N SER A 75 6.22 -6.20 -7.04
CA SER A 75 6.47 -7.19 -8.08
C SER A 75 6.86 -8.52 -7.45
N TRP A 76 6.07 -9.57 -7.71
CA TRP A 76 6.28 -10.93 -7.25
C TRP A 76 6.44 -11.88 -8.45
N PRO A 77 7.64 -11.95 -9.06
CA PRO A 77 7.85 -12.78 -10.26
C PRO A 77 7.57 -14.28 -10.03
N ASN A 78 7.93 -14.78 -8.85
CA ASN A 78 7.75 -16.19 -8.46
C ASN A 78 6.27 -16.61 -8.37
N LEU A 79 5.34 -15.67 -8.20
CA LEU A 79 3.91 -15.98 -8.13
C LEU A 79 3.41 -16.69 -9.39
N ALA A 80 3.87 -16.29 -10.58
CA ALA A 80 3.44 -16.94 -11.82
C ALA A 80 3.89 -18.40 -11.91
N GLU A 81 5.01 -18.77 -11.30
CA GLU A 81 5.49 -20.16 -11.23
C GLU A 81 4.65 -20.95 -10.21
N ARG A 82 4.47 -20.42 -8.99
CA ARG A 82 3.64 -21.05 -7.95
C ARG A 82 2.21 -21.37 -8.43
N LEU A 83 1.61 -20.43 -9.17
CA LEU A 83 0.29 -20.64 -9.77
C LEU A 83 0.29 -21.74 -10.84
N ARG A 84 1.37 -21.87 -11.63
CA ARG A 84 1.52 -22.96 -12.62
C ARG A 84 1.73 -24.31 -11.95
N GLU A 85 2.38 -24.34 -10.80
CA GLU A 85 2.57 -25.53 -9.96
C GLU A 85 1.30 -25.95 -9.22
N GLY A 86 0.23 -25.15 -9.29
CA GLY A 86 -1.09 -25.48 -8.75
C GLY A 86 -1.38 -24.89 -7.38
N GLU A 87 -0.54 -23.98 -6.86
CA GLU A 87 -0.84 -23.27 -5.63
C GLU A 87 -2.08 -22.38 -5.79
N SER A 88 -2.99 -22.44 -4.82
CA SER A 88 -4.25 -21.67 -4.83
C SER A 88 -4.04 -20.28 -4.21
N LEU A 89 -3.23 -19.45 -4.87
CA LEU A 89 -2.87 -18.09 -4.43
C LEU A 89 -3.73 -16.98 -5.05
N LEU A 90 -4.67 -17.33 -5.94
CA LEU A 90 -5.68 -16.40 -6.46
C LEU A 90 -7.00 -16.63 -5.75
N ASP A 91 -7.77 -15.55 -5.55
CA ASP A 91 -9.15 -15.65 -5.08
C ASP A 91 -9.98 -16.53 -6.05
N LEU A 92 -10.99 -17.23 -5.51
CA LEU A 92 -11.84 -18.14 -6.29
C LEU A 92 -12.57 -17.43 -7.44
N ASN A 93 -12.92 -16.16 -7.28
CA ASN A 93 -13.54 -15.35 -8.32
C ASN A 93 -12.50 -14.68 -9.24
N ARG A 94 -11.20 -14.93 -9.01
CA ARG A 94 -10.05 -14.37 -9.74
C ARG A 94 -10.02 -12.84 -9.76
N VAL A 95 -10.52 -12.22 -8.69
CA VAL A 95 -10.54 -10.76 -8.53
C VAL A 95 -9.32 -10.22 -7.77
N GLY A 96 -8.40 -11.10 -7.37
CA GLY A 96 -7.25 -10.71 -6.54
C GLY A 96 -6.42 -11.89 -6.08
N ILE A 97 -5.52 -11.60 -5.14
CA ILE A 97 -4.74 -12.61 -4.41
C ILE A 97 -5.60 -13.22 -3.30
N GLU A 98 -5.49 -14.54 -3.08
CA GLU A 98 -6.08 -15.18 -1.90
C GLU A 98 -5.20 -14.90 -0.69
N TRP A 99 -5.46 -13.76 -0.04
CA TRP A 99 -4.64 -13.29 1.07
C TRP A 99 -4.68 -14.21 2.29
N ARG A 100 -5.63 -15.15 2.42
CA ARG A 100 -5.69 -16.09 3.55
C ARG A 100 -4.60 -17.17 3.52
N GLN A 101 -3.92 -17.37 2.39
CA GLN A 101 -2.82 -18.33 2.29
C GLN A 101 -1.63 -17.89 3.15
N GLU A 102 -0.93 -18.85 3.73
CA GLU A 102 0.15 -18.59 4.70
C GLU A 102 1.25 -17.68 4.13
N VAL A 103 1.74 -17.97 2.92
CA VAL A 103 2.73 -17.15 2.21
C VAL A 103 2.25 -15.71 1.99
N CYS A 104 0.96 -15.54 1.66
CA CYS A 104 0.34 -14.24 1.44
C CYS A 104 0.18 -13.45 2.75
N GLN A 105 -0.15 -14.12 3.85
CA GLN A 105 -0.21 -13.50 5.19
C GLN A 105 1.16 -13.04 5.67
N VAL A 106 2.21 -13.84 5.43
CA VAL A 106 3.60 -13.47 5.76
C VAL A 106 4.05 -12.27 4.93
N LEU A 107 3.77 -12.27 3.62
CA LEU A 107 4.04 -11.14 2.75
C LEU A 107 3.30 -9.88 3.22
N LYS A 108 1.98 -9.99 3.43
CA LYS A 108 1.14 -8.89 3.94
C LYS A 108 1.75 -8.28 5.21
N SER A 109 2.05 -9.11 6.21
CA SER A 109 2.61 -8.65 7.48
C SER A 109 3.94 -7.94 7.30
N THR A 110 4.79 -8.45 6.41
CA THR A 110 6.09 -7.85 6.08
C THR A 110 5.91 -6.46 5.45
N ILE A 111 4.97 -6.30 4.52
CA ILE A 111 4.69 -5.01 3.89
C ILE A 111 4.06 -4.03 4.89
N GLU A 112 3.14 -4.49 5.74
CA GLU A 112 2.51 -3.66 6.77
C GLU A 112 3.54 -3.09 7.75
N GLN A 113 4.55 -3.89 8.13
CA GLN A 113 5.67 -3.45 8.97
C GLN A 113 6.57 -2.41 8.28
N ILE A 114 6.80 -2.54 6.97
CA ILE A 114 7.57 -1.57 6.19
C ILE A 114 6.81 -0.24 6.09
N LEU A 115 5.49 -0.29 5.87
CA LEU A 115 4.63 0.90 5.75
C LEU A 115 4.45 1.65 7.07
N GLU A 116 4.36 0.92 8.20
CA GLU A 116 4.04 1.46 9.53
C GLU A 116 4.75 2.79 9.87
N PRO A 117 6.10 2.90 9.82
CA PRO A 117 6.77 4.14 10.20
C PRO A 117 6.38 5.34 9.32
N PHE A 118 6.12 5.12 8.03
CA PHE A 118 5.72 6.18 7.11
C PHE A 118 4.28 6.62 7.34
N ILE A 119 3.39 5.66 7.63
CA ILE A 119 1.99 5.92 7.97
C ILE A 119 1.91 6.73 9.27
N GLU A 120 2.61 6.30 10.32
CA GLU A 120 2.60 6.99 11.61
C GLU A 120 3.18 8.40 11.52
N GLU A 121 4.23 8.59 10.72
CA GLU A 121 4.76 9.93 10.45
C GLU A 121 3.75 10.80 9.67
N LYS A 122 3.07 10.23 8.67
CA LYS A 122 2.03 10.94 7.93
C LYS A 122 0.85 11.35 8.82
N LYS A 123 0.41 10.49 9.74
CA LYS A 123 -0.65 10.80 10.72
C LYS A 123 -0.30 12.05 11.53
N LYS A 124 0.92 12.13 12.07
CA LYS A 124 1.40 13.30 12.82
C LYS A 124 1.37 14.56 11.97
N GLN A 125 1.83 14.49 10.72
CA GLN A 125 1.83 15.66 9.82
C GLN A 125 0.42 16.17 9.51
N ILE A 126 -0.54 15.25 9.31
CA ILE A 126 -1.95 15.60 9.10
C ILE A 126 -2.51 16.28 10.35
N GLU A 127 -2.24 15.73 11.54
CA GLU A 127 -2.68 16.29 12.81
C GLU A 127 -2.13 17.71 13.06
N VAL A 128 -0.82 17.92 12.85
CA VAL A 128 -0.21 19.26 12.98
C VAL A 128 -0.84 20.26 12.01
N ASN A 129 -1.10 19.86 10.76
CA ASN A 129 -1.73 20.72 9.77
C ASN A 129 -3.17 21.09 10.16
N LEU A 130 -3.95 20.15 10.71
CA LEU A 130 -5.29 20.43 11.23
C LEU A 130 -5.25 21.49 12.33
N PHE A 131 -4.33 21.36 13.31
CA PHE A 131 -4.19 22.34 14.39
C PHE A 131 -3.72 23.72 13.90
N ALA A 132 -2.85 23.77 12.88
CA ALA A 132 -2.39 25.03 12.29
C ALA A 132 -3.52 25.77 11.54
N VAL A 133 -4.38 25.04 10.84
CA VAL A 133 -5.55 25.59 10.16
C VAL A 133 -6.57 26.12 11.17
N ASP A 134 -6.86 25.36 12.23
CA ASP A 134 -7.81 25.76 13.29
C ASP A 134 -7.35 27.00 14.08
N SER A 135 -6.03 27.15 14.27
CA SER A 135 -5.46 28.32 14.96
C SER A 135 -5.54 29.59 14.11
N ASN A 136 -5.42 29.45 12.78
CA ASN A 136 -5.53 30.57 11.84
C ASN A 136 -6.99 30.98 11.60
N SER A 137 -7.93 30.04 11.55
CA SER A 137 -9.35 30.35 11.39
C SER A 137 -9.91 31.10 12.61
N LYS A 138 -9.46 30.80 13.84
CA LYS A 138 -9.84 31.57 15.04
C LYS A 138 -9.36 33.03 15.03
N LYS A 139 -8.17 33.32 14.49
CA LYS A 139 -7.63 34.70 14.40
C LYS A 139 -8.37 35.59 13.39
N VAL A 140 -9.07 35.00 12.42
CA VAL A 140 -9.81 35.75 11.39
C VAL A 140 -11.13 36.31 11.93
N TYR A 141 -11.70 35.73 12.99
CA TYR A 141 -12.96 36.19 13.59
C TYR A 141 -12.78 37.16 14.77
N GLU A 142 -11.54 37.53 15.13
CA GLU A 142 -11.23 38.47 16.23
C GLU A 142 -10.84 39.88 15.74
N LYS A 143 -11.25 40.28 14.52
CA LYS A 143 -11.06 41.64 13.99
C LYS A 143 -12.36 42.34 13.67
#